data_AF-A0AAV9EN39-F1
#
_entry.id   AF-A0AAV9EN39-F1
#
_cell.length_a   1.000
_cell.length_b   1.000
_cell.length_c   1.000
_cell.angle_alpha   90.00
_cell.angle_beta   90.00
_cell.angle_gamma   90.00
#
_symmetry.space_group_name_H-M   'P 1'
#
loop_
_entity.id
_entity.type
_entity.pdbx_description
1 polymer ?
#
loop_
_entity_poly.entity_id
_entity_poly.type
_entity_poly.pdbx_seq_one_letter_code
_entity_poly.pdbx_strand_id
1 'polypeptide(L)'
;MKELKAGNERLGWVDRIPYARWKGNPYVGATRGDLLRGIKFAVDWGNTHQEEAQAIGKAGSRLIHEELKMDYVYDYMFHFLREYAKLLKYKPTKPPKAKEICVESMACAAKGREREYMMASMVNASYDLGPCDLPPPYDPMTLESLRQTKTMFTEQLQLFEQKAQEKQNP
;
A
#
# COMPACT_ATOMS: atom_id res chain seq x y z
N MET A 1 3.99 -5.92 11.93
CA MET A 1 3.98 -4.44 12.06
C MET A 1 5.04 -3.88 13.00
N LYS A 2 5.35 -4.50 14.16
CA LYS A 2 6.43 -4.04 15.07
C LYS A 2 7.79 -3.87 14.38
N GLU A 3 8.11 -4.71 13.39
CA GLU A 3 9.35 -4.64 12.61
C GLU A 3 9.47 -3.37 11.75
N LEU A 4 8.36 -2.85 11.20
CA LEU A 4 8.38 -1.63 10.38
C LEU A 4 8.67 -0.40 11.23
N LYS A 5 8.10 -0.35 12.44
CA LYS A 5 8.38 0.70 13.42
C LYS A 5 9.85 0.65 13.87
N ALA A 6 10.35 -0.54 14.23
CA ALA A 6 11.74 -0.74 14.61
C ALA A 6 12.71 -0.38 13.47
N GLY A 7 12.35 -0.70 12.22
CA GLY A 7 13.12 -0.32 11.03
C GLY A 7 13.20 1.20 10.82
N ASN A 8 12.11 1.92 11.08
CA ASN A 8 12.11 3.38 11.00
C ASN A 8 12.89 4.05 12.13
N GLU A 9 12.91 3.47 13.32
CA GLU A 9 13.68 3.98 14.47
C GLU A 9 15.19 3.69 14.34
N ARG A 10 15.56 2.63 13.64
CA ARG A 10 16.96 2.17 13.52
C ARG A 10 17.87 3.15 12.76
N LEU A 11 17.35 3.85 11.76
CA LEU A 11 18.11 4.82 10.95
C LEU A 11 17.24 6.03 10.60
N GLY A 12 17.65 7.19 11.10
CA GLY A 12 17.08 8.49 10.77
C GLY A 12 17.23 8.80 9.28
N TRP A 13 16.32 9.59 8.71
CA TRP A 13 16.31 9.87 7.27
C TRP A 13 17.60 10.58 6.80
N VAL A 14 18.11 11.50 7.63
CA VAL A 14 19.37 12.23 7.41
C VAL A 14 20.58 11.30 7.33
N ASP A 15 20.55 10.19 8.08
CA ASP A 15 21.64 9.21 8.13
C ASP A 15 21.56 8.16 7.02
N ARG A 16 20.50 8.19 6.19
CA ARG A 16 20.32 7.24 5.08
C ARG A 16 21.14 7.70 3.89
N ILE A 17 21.60 6.72 3.10
CA ILE A 17 22.37 7.05 1.91
C ILE A 17 21.43 7.69 0.88
N PRO A 18 21.73 8.91 0.37
CA PRO A 18 20.80 9.72 -0.41
C PRO A 18 20.73 9.28 -1.89
N TYR A 19 20.76 7.98 -2.16
CA TYR A 19 20.58 7.44 -3.50
C TYR A 19 19.40 6.50 -3.56
N ALA A 20 18.61 6.60 -4.63
CA ALA A 20 17.61 5.63 -4.98
C ALA A 20 18.08 4.86 -6.22
N ARG A 21 17.99 3.53 -6.19
CA ARG A 21 18.30 2.68 -7.34
C ARG A 21 17.00 2.16 -7.94
N TRP A 22 16.68 2.60 -9.16
CA TRP A 22 15.56 2.05 -9.90
C TRP A 22 15.93 0.68 -10.48
N LYS A 23 15.05 -0.32 -10.27
CA LYS A 23 15.25 -1.71 -10.77
C LYS A 23 14.57 -1.99 -12.12
N GLY A 24 13.90 -1.01 -12.71
CA GLY A 24 13.24 -1.19 -14.02
C GLY A 24 14.21 -1.00 -15.20
N ASN A 25 13.85 -1.56 -16.35
CA ASN A 25 14.56 -1.30 -17.60
C ASN A 25 13.94 -0.06 -18.28
N PRO A 26 14.67 1.05 -18.45
CA PRO A 26 14.13 2.28 -19.06
C PRO A 26 13.88 2.14 -20.56
N TYR A 27 14.55 1.19 -21.21
CA TYR A 27 14.59 1.09 -22.66
C TYR A 27 13.42 0.30 -23.27
N VAL A 28 12.53 -0.25 -22.44
CA VAL A 28 11.39 -1.08 -22.91
C VAL A 28 10.17 -0.25 -23.36
N GLY A 29 10.18 1.07 -23.19
CA GLY A 29 9.10 1.94 -23.65
C GLY A 29 9.30 3.40 -23.25
N ALA A 30 8.81 4.33 -24.07
CA ALA A 30 8.97 5.77 -23.85
C ALA A 30 8.46 6.24 -22.47
N THR A 31 7.32 5.70 -22.02
CA THR A 31 6.72 6.00 -20.71
C THR A 31 7.62 5.63 -19.53
N ARG A 32 8.55 4.68 -19.70
CA ARG A 32 9.54 4.31 -18.68
C ARG A 32 10.66 5.34 -18.56
N GLY A 33 11.02 5.99 -19.66
CA GLY A 33 11.97 7.10 -19.66
C GLY A 33 11.44 8.30 -18.87
N ASP A 34 10.16 8.62 -19.04
CA ASP A 34 9.48 9.69 -18.28
C ASP A 34 9.44 9.36 -16.79
N LEU A 35 9.13 8.11 -16.43
CA LEU A 35 9.14 7.63 -15.06
C LEU A 35 10.52 7.75 -14.41
N LEU A 36 11.59 7.42 -15.13
CA LEU A 36 12.95 7.54 -14.60
C LEU A 36 13.29 9.00 -14.28
N ARG A 37 12.87 9.95 -15.12
CA ARG A 37 13.06 11.38 -14.89
C ARG A 37 12.26 11.88 -13.69
N GLY A 38 10.99 11.49 -13.58
CA GLY A 38 10.15 11.84 -12.42
C GLY A 38 10.71 11.29 -11.10
N ILE A 39 11.20 10.05 -11.11
CA ILE A 39 11.88 9.47 -9.94
C ILE A 39 13.13 10.26 -9.58
N LYS A 40 13.97 10.62 -10.56
CA LYS A 40 15.18 11.43 -10.30
C LYS A 40 14.81 12.76 -9.66
N PHE A 41 13.82 13.46 -10.21
CA PHE A 41 13.32 14.72 -9.66
C PHE A 41 12.88 14.57 -8.18
N ALA A 42 12.07 13.56 -7.88
CA ALA A 42 11.60 13.32 -6.52
C ALA A 42 12.74 12.99 -5.54
N VAL A 43 13.75 12.24 -5.99
CA VAL A 43 14.93 11.90 -5.18
C VAL A 43 15.80 13.13 -4.92
N ASP A 44 16.08 13.91 -5.95
CA ASP A 44 16.85 15.16 -5.81
C ASP A 44 16.15 16.15 -4.87
N TRP A 45 14.81 16.25 -4.97
CA TRP A 45 14.01 17.05 -4.04
C TRP A 45 14.09 16.52 -2.61
N GLY A 46 13.90 15.21 -2.39
CA GLY A 46 13.96 14.62 -1.04
C GLY A 46 15.34 14.72 -0.38
N ASN A 47 16.41 14.74 -1.17
CA ASN A 47 17.77 14.95 -0.69
C ASN A 47 18.04 16.38 -0.24
N THR A 48 17.35 17.36 -0.83
CA THR A 48 17.46 18.79 -0.48
C THR A 48 16.45 19.22 0.59
N HIS A 49 15.40 18.41 0.83
CA HIS A 49 14.31 18.65 1.79
C HIS A 49 14.19 17.47 2.77
N GLN A 50 15.26 17.20 3.50
CA GLN A 50 15.39 15.98 4.30
C GLN A 50 14.39 15.92 5.46
N GLU A 51 14.08 17.06 6.08
CA GLU A 51 13.12 17.13 7.19
C GLU A 51 11.69 16.86 6.70
N GLU A 52 11.30 17.46 5.57
CA GLU A 52 10.00 17.26 4.93
C GLU A 52 9.86 15.81 4.43
N ALA A 53 10.90 15.27 3.80
CA ALA A 53 10.92 13.88 3.36
C ALA A 53 10.79 12.91 4.54
N GLN A 54 11.44 13.20 5.67
CA GLN A 54 11.28 12.41 6.89
C GLN A 54 9.87 12.54 7.48
N ALA A 55 9.28 13.73 7.48
CA ALA A 55 7.92 13.96 7.96
C ALA A 55 6.90 13.19 7.11
N ILE A 56 7.03 13.23 5.78
CA ILE A 56 6.20 12.45 4.85
C ILE A 56 6.36 10.95 5.12
N GLY A 57 7.59 10.46 5.26
CA GLY A 57 7.86 9.04 5.56
C GLY A 57 7.27 8.59 6.90
N LYS A 58 7.35 9.44 7.94
CA LYS A 58 6.71 9.18 9.25
C LYS A 58 5.19 9.18 9.15
N ALA A 59 4.60 10.13 8.45
CA ALA A 59 3.15 10.21 8.24
C ALA A 59 2.63 8.98 7.46
N GLY A 60 3.30 8.59 6.37
CA GLY A 60 2.97 7.39 5.61
C GLY A 60 3.10 6.12 6.45
N SER A 61 4.15 6.01 7.26
CA SER A 61 4.31 4.86 8.16
C SER A 61 3.21 4.82 9.24
N ARG A 62 2.82 5.98 9.76
CA ARG A 62 1.72 6.12 10.73
C ARG A 62 0.40 5.62 10.13
N LEU A 63 0.09 6.01 8.89
CA LEU A 63 -1.09 5.52 8.17
C LEU A 63 -1.12 3.98 8.12
N ILE A 64 0.00 3.35 7.76
CA ILE A 64 0.09 1.89 7.74
C ILE A 64 -0.18 1.31 9.14
N HIS A 65 0.38 1.93 10.18
CA HIS A 65 0.22 1.50 11.58
C HIS A 65 -1.16 1.67 12.17
N GLU A 66 -1.84 2.75 11.83
CA GLU A 66 -3.06 3.17 12.50
C GLU A 66 -4.29 2.78 11.69
N GLU A 67 -4.24 2.94 10.36
CA GLU A 67 -5.39 2.82 9.46
C GLU A 67 -5.34 1.57 8.56
N LEU A 68 -4.18 0.93 8.37
CA LEU A 68 -4.03 -0.31 7.58
C LEU A 68 -3.46 -1.47 8.41
N LYS A 69 -4.04 -1.65 9.60
CA LYS A 69 -3.75 -2.81 10.46
C LYS A 69 -4.23 -4.09 9.79
N MET A 70 -3.53 -5.20 10.05
CA MET A 70 -3.95 -6.52 9.57
C MET A 70 -5.37 -6.87 10.01
N ASP A 71 -5.78 -6.45 11.22
CA ASP A 71 -7.13 -6.62 11.73
C ASP A 71 -8.15 -5.99 10.77
N TYR A 72 -7.93 -4.74 10.34
CA TYR A 72 -8.81 -4.07 9.37
C TYR A 72 -8.79 -4.72 7.98
N VAL A 73 -7.66 -5.29 7.55
CA VAL A 73 -7.60 -6.04 6.30
C VAL A 73 -8.48 -7.29 6.38
N TYR A 74 -8.38 -8.05 7.47
CA TYR A 74 -9.19 -9.25 7.67
C TYR A 74 -10.68 -8.92 7.85
N ASP A 75 -10.99 -7.88 8.61
CA ASP A 75 -12.36 -7.39 8.79
C ASP A 75 -12.97 -6.96 7.46
N TYR A 76 -12.21 -6.22 6.64
CA TYR A 76 -12.63 -5.81 5.30
C TYR A 76 -12.86 -7.02 4.37
N MET A 77 -11.94 -7.98 4.35
CA MET A 77 -12.09 -9.20 3.54
C MET A 77 -13.34 -9.98 3.93
N PHE A 78 -13.59 -10.13 5.23
CA PHE A 78 -14.78 -10.81 5.74
C PHE A 78 -16.06 -10.05 5.38
N HIS A 79 -16.08 -8.73 5.59
CA HIS A 79 -17.19 -7.86 5.21
C HIS A 79 -17.51 -8.02 3.71
N PHE A 80 -16.49 -7.93 2.85
CA PHE A 80 -16.63 -8.06 1.40
C PHE A 80 -17.22 -9.41 0.99
N LEU A 81 -16.66 -10.52 1.50
CA LEU A 81 -17.15 -11.87 1.17
C LEU A 81 -18.59 -12.08 1.63
N ARG A 82 -18.96 -11.53 2.78
CA ARG A 82 -20.32 -11.63 3.31
C ARG A 82 -21.33 -10.82 2.49
N GLU A 83 -21.04 -9.54 2.19
CA GLU A 83 -21.95 -8.72 1.38
C GLU A 83 -22.09 -9.30 -0.04
N TYR A 84 -21.00 -9.79 -0.62
CA TYR A 84 -21.05 -10.49 -1.90
C TYR A 84 -21.91 -11.76 -1.83
N ALA A 85 -21.80 -12.55 -0.76
CA ALA A 85 -22.60 -13.76 -0.57
C ALA A 85 -24.12 -13.47 -0.55
N LYS A 86 -24.56 -12.30 -0.08
CA LYS A 86 -25.98 -11.89 -0.11
C LYS A 86 -26.50 -11.68 -1.53
N LEU A 87 -25.63 -11.38 -2.48
CA LEU A 87 -25.99 -11.17 -3.89
C LEU A 87 -26.15 -12.48 -4.67
N LEU A 88 -25.76 -13.61 -4.08
CA LEU A 88 -25.84 -14.91 -4.75
C LEU A 88 -27.30 -15.31 -4.98
N LYS A 89 -27.65 -15.51 -6.24
CA LYS A 89 -29.00 -15.94 -6.68
C LYS A 89 -29.17 -17.46 -6.72
N TYR A 90 -28.21 -18.21 -6.18
CA TYR A 90 -28.20 -19.68 -6.19
C TYR A 90 -27.67 -20.21 -4.86
N LYS A 91 -27.95 -21.49 -4.56
CA LYS A 91 -27.44 -22.16 -3.37
C LYS A 91 -26.04 -22.73 -3.64
N PRO A 92 -24.98 -22.25 -2.97
CA PRO A 92 -23.63 -22.79 -3.16
C PRO A 92 -23.59 -24.29 -2.81
N THR A 93 -22.93 -25.07 -3.67
CA THR A 93 -22.75 -26.52 -3.47
C THR A 93 -21.28 -26.88 -3.71
N LYS A 94 -20.70 -27.73 -2.86
CA LYS A 94 -19.31 -28.17 -3.00
C LYS A 94 -19.15 -29.00 -4.28
N PRO A 95 -18.22 -28.65 -5.19
CA PRO A 95 -17.98 -29.47 -6.37
C PRO A 95 -17.23 -30.77 -5.98
N PRO A 96 -17.44 -31.90 -6.67
CA PRO A 96 -16.86 -33.20 -6.29
C PRO A 96 -15.33 -33.22 -6.21
N LYS A 97 -14.66 -32.35 -6.98
CA LYS A 97 -13.19 -32.24 -7.02
C LYS A 97 -12.62 -31.22 -6.03
N ALA A 98 -13.45 -30.57 -5.21
CA ALA A 98 -12.98 -29.61 -4.23
C ALA A 98 -12.16 -30.30 -3.14
N LYS A 99 -10.91 -29.86 -2.97
CA LYS A 99 -10.07 -30.19 -1.83
C LYS A 99 -10.30 -29.16 -0.74
N GLU A 100 -10.49 -29.65 0.48
CA GLU A 100 -10.56 -28.80 1.66
C GLU A 100 -9.18 -28.23 1.96
N ILE A 101 -9.14 -26.95 2.34
CA ILE A 101 -7.94 -26.26 2.74
C ILE A 101 -8.10 -25.93 4.23
N CYS A 102 -7.31 -26.58 5.09
CA CYS A 102 -7.18 -26.25 6.51
C CYS A 102 -6.01 -25.30 6.74
N VAL A 103 -6.01 -24.56 7.85
CA VAL A 103 -4.98 -23.56 8.18
C VAL A 103 -3.59 -24.22 8.24
N GLU A 104 -3.51 -25.38 8.89
CA GLU A 104 -2.32 -26.22 8.98
C GLU A 104 -1.86 -26.65 7.59
N SER A 105 -2.80 -27.04 6.73
CA SER A 105 -2.49 -27.50 5.37
C SER A 105 -1.99 -26.39 4.45
N MET A 106 -2.41 -25.13 4.65
CA MET A 106 -1.88 -23.98 3.91
C MET A 106 -0.41 -23.74 4.24
N ALA A 107 -0.07 -23.77 5.53
CA ALA A 107 1.30 -23.56 5.98
C ALA A 107 2.20 -24.80 5.80
N CYS A 108 1.63 -26.00 5.56
CA CYS A 108 2.38 -27.22 5.31
C CYS A 108 3.23 -27.18 4.03
N ALA A 109 2.76 -26.49 2.98
CA ALA A 109 3.52 -26.37 1.73
C ALA A 109 4.66 -25.34 1.83
N ALA A 110 4.51 -24.35 2.71
CA ALA A 110 5.47 -23.27 2.92
C ALA A 110 6.72 -23.75 3.68
N LYS A 111 7.87 -23.16 3.36
CA LYS A 111 9.16 -23.49 4.02
C LYS A 111 9.89 -22.22 4.48
N GLY A 112 10.73 -22.37 5.52
CA GLY A 112 11.52 -21.26 6.06
C GLY A 112 10.66 -20.10 6.57
N ARG A 113 11.07 -18.86 6.27
CA ARG A 113 10.41 -17.62 6.71
C ARG A 113 8.95 -17.51 6.27
N GLU A 114 8.59 -18.05 5.11
CA GLU A 114 7.21 -18.04 4.63
C GLU A 114 6.29 -18.79 5.62
N ARG A 115 6.70 -19.99 6.05
CA ARG A 115 5.95 -20.78 7.03
C ARG A 115 5.87 -20.07 8.37
N GLU A 116 6.96 -19.46 8.81
CA GLU A 116 7.01 -18.71 10.07
C GLU A 116 6.00 -17.54 10.06
N TYR A 117 6.01 -16.73 9.00
CA TYR A 117 5.07 -15.62 8.87
C TYR A 117 3.62 -16.08 8.68
N MET A 118 3.37 -17.15 7.90
CA MET A 118 2.03 -17.73 7.76
C MET A 118 1.48 -18.19 9.11
N MET A 119 2.28 -18.94 9.88
CA MET A 119 1.89 -19.42 11.20
C MET A 119 1.69 -18.26 12.20
N ALA A 120 2.58 -17.26 12.17
CA ALA A 120 2.46 -16.06 13.03
C ALA A 120 1.26 -15.18 12.67
N SER A 121 0.73 -15.29 11.46
CA SER A 121 -0.47 -14.58 10.99
C SER A 121 -1.78 -15.33 11.24
N MET A 122 -1.73 -16.54 11.82
CA MET A 122 -2.94 -17.30 12.15
C MET A 122 -3.76 -16.56 13.20
N VAL A 123 -5.03 -16.35 12.87
CA VAL A 123 -6.01 -15.75 13.79
C VAL A 123 -6.53 -16.86 14.71
N ASN A 124 -6.11 -16.83 15.98
CA ASN A 124 -6.38 -17.90 16.96
C ASN A 124 -7.76 -17.82 17.62
N ALA A 125 -8.57 -16.80 17.34
CA ALA A 125 -9.93 -16.70 17.86
C ALA A 125 -10.80 -15.88 16.90
N SER A 126 -11.99 -16.40 16.60
CA SER A 126 -13.09 -15.57 16.11
C SER A 126 -13.43 -14.59 17.22
N TYR A 127 -13.14 -13.31 17.02
CA TYR A 127 -13.69 -12.30 17.91
C TYR A 127 -15.22 -12.44 17.87
N ASP A 128 -15.86 -12.63 19.03
CA ASP A 128 -17.32 -12.60 19.21
C ASP A 128 -17.93 -11.23 18.84
N LEU A 129 -17.07 -10.27 18.48
CA LEU A 129 -17.48 -9.00 17.92
C LEU A 129 -18.04 -9.27 16.53
N GLY A 130 -19.30 -8.89 16.37
CA GLY A 130 -19.92 -8.85 15.07
C GLY A 130 -19.05 -8.07 14.05
N PRO A 131 -19.34 -8.27 12.76
CA PRO A 131 -18.70 -7.54 11.67
C PRO A 131 -18.53 -6.04 11.96
N CYS A 132 -17.38 -5.46 11.59
CA CYS A 132 -17.28 -4.01 11.58
C CYS A 132 -18.26 -3.43 10.55
N ASP A 133 -18.91 -2.33 10.92
CA ASP A 133 -19.62 -1.50 9.96
C ASP A 133 -18.59 -0.66 9.21
N LEU A 134 -18.49 -0.88 7.89
CA LEU A 134 -17.65 -0.02 7.07
C LEU A 134 -18.21 1.40 7.10
N PRO A 135 -17.33 2.42 7.08
CA PRO A 135 -17.80 3.79 6.95
C PRO A 135 -18.63 3.91 5.67
N PRO A 136 -19.69 4.75 5.69
CA PRO A 136 -20.51 4.96 4.51
C PRO A 136 -19.63 5.46 3.37
N PRO A 137 -19.98 5.14 2.10
CA PRO A 137 -19.27 5.67 0.96
C PRO A 137 -19.30 7.21 1.01
N TYR A 138 -18.23 7.83 0.51
CA TYR A 138 -18.20 9.28 0.34
C TYR A 138 -19.42 9.73 -0.47
N ASP A 139 -20.06 10.80 -0.01
CA ASP A 139 -21.12 11.42 -0.80
C ASP A 139 -20.54 11.92 -2.14
N PRO A 140 -21.36 12.00 -3.20
CA PRO A 140 -20.88 12.37 -4.52
C PRO A 140 -20.13 13.72 -4.57
N MET A 141 -20.50 14.69 -3.73
CA MET A 141 -19.85 16.00 -3.71
C MET A 141 -18.46 15.91 -3.09
N THR A 142 -18.32 15.21 -1.96
CA THR A 142 -17.01 14.96 -1.32
C THR A 142 -16.09 14.13 -2.22
N LEU A 143 -16.62 13.12 -2.89
CA LEU A 143 -15.83 12.32 -3.82
C LEU A 143 -15.30 13.16 -4.99
N GLU A 144 -16.13 14.04 -5.54
CA GLU A 144 -15.74 14.90 -6.65
C GLU A 144 -14.75 15.98 -6.22
N SER A 145 -14.90 16.57 -5.04
CA SER A 145 -13.93 17.53 -4.50
C SER A 145 -12.56 16.89 -4.29
N LEU A 146 -12.50 15.64 -3.82
CA LEU A 146 -11.27 14.88 -3.70
C LEU A 146 -10.62 14.60 -5.07
N ARG A 147 -11.42 14.28 -6.08
CA ARG A 147 -10.94 14.09 -7.46
C ARG A 147 -10.36 15.37 -8.04
N GLN A 148 -11.06 16.49 -7.88
CA GLN A 148 -10.60 17.80 -8.33
C GLN A 148 -9.30 18.21 -7.63
N THR A 149 -9.24 18.03 -6.31
CA THR A 149 -8.04 18.29 -5.50
C THR A 149 -6.86 17.47 -6.00
N LYS A 150 -7.08 16.18 -6.28
CA LYS A 150 -6.05 15.30 -6.87
C LYS A 150 -5.57 15.80 -8.22
N THR A 151 -6.47 16.18 -9.12
CA THR A 151 -6.13 16.72 -10.44
C THR A 151 -5.30 17.98 -10.31
N MET A 152 -5.73 18.93 -9.48
CA MET A 152 -5.01 20.19 -9.23
C MET A 152 -3.58 19.95 -8.75
N PHE A 153 -3.37 19.08 -7.76
CA PHE A 153 -2.02 18.76 -7.29
C PHE A 153 -1.19 18.03 -8.35
N THR A 154 -1.81 17.19 -9.17
CA THR A 154 -1.12 16.48 -10.26
C THR A 154 -0.60 17.48 -11.31
N GLU A 155 -1.41 18.47 -11.70
CA GLU A 155 -1.01 19.52 -12.63
C GLU A 155 0.12 20.39 -12.05
N GLN A 156 0.04 20.75 -10.77
CA GLN A 156 1.12 21.49 -10.09
C GLN A 156 2.44 20.71 -10.08
N LEU A 157 2.40 19.41 -9.81
CA LEU A 157 3.60 18.56 -9.84
C LEU A 157 4.21 18.49 -11.24
N GLN A 158 3.40 18.35 -12.29
CA GLN A 158 3.88 18.35 -13.67
C GLN A 158 4.60 19.66 -14.02
N LEU A 159 4.06 20.81 -13.57
CA LEU A 159 4.72 22.11 -13.77
C LEU A 159 6.05 22.21 -13.03
N PHE A 160 6.16 21.66 -11.81
CA PHE A 160 7.42 21.64 -11.08
C PHE A 160 8.46 20.74 -11.74
N GLU A 161 8.05 19.56 -12.23
CA GLU A 161 8.93 18.67 -12.98
C GLU A 161 9.44 19.33 -14.26
N GLN A 162 8.58 20.02 -15.02
CA GLN A 162 8.97 20.75 -16.23
C GLN A 162 9.98 21.86 -15.93
N LYS A 163 9.71 22.71 -14.92
CA LYS A 163 10.64 23.78 -14.51
C LYS A 163 11.99 23.25 -14.04
N ALA A 164 12.02 22.08 -13.39
CA ALA A 164 13.25 21.45 -12.96
C ALA A 164 14.05 20.88 -14.15
N GLN A 165 13.36 20.42 -15.21
CA GLN A 165 13.99 19.94 -16.44
C GLN A 165 14.62 21.08 -17.24
N GLU A 166 13.92 22.22 -17.37
CA GLU A 166 14.44 23.42 -18.06
C GLU A 166 15.74 23.92 -17.41
N LYS A 167 15.86 23.83 -16.08
CA LYS A 167 17.09 24.21 -15.35
C LYS A 167 18.26 23.25 -15.55
N GLN A 168 18.01 22.01 -15.98
CA GLN A 168 19.05 20.98 -16.18
C GLN A 168 19.61 20.96 -17.61
N ASN A 169 18.92 21.57 -18.58
CA ASN A 169 19.34 21.70 -19.98
C ASN A 169 19.45 23.19 -20.37
N PRO A 170 20.57 23.87 -20.08
CA PRO A 170 20.79 25.26 -20.50
C PRO A 170 20.92 25.43 -22.02
#